data_AF-A0A7Y2A8L8-F1
#
_entry.id   AF-A0A7Y2A8L8-F1
#
_cell.length_a   1.000
_cell.length_b   1.000
_cell.length_c   1.000
_cell.angle_alpha   90.00
_cell.angle_beta   90.00
_cell.angle_gamma   90.00
#
_symmetry.space_group_name_H-M   'P 1'
#
loop_
_entity.id
_entity.type
_entity.pdbx_description
1 polymer ?
#
loop_
_entity_poly.entity_id
_entity_poly.type
_entity_poly.pdbx_seq_one_letter_code
_entity_poly.pdbx_strand_id
1 'polypeptide(L)'
;MRLFKKDPWQIIAFQTYGTDTHLYARGRAIEDETIDLAQKGFLNRIVNSFKRFEADELSHTRLRLTLPDGRIFETTTDSKGYYIIDEQIENLASLANEEGFVSYEIEYANPPSTALINFNNRFPGEILIPSKEINFGVASDIDDTILHTGVTSRLKWKLL
;
A
#
# COMPACT_ATOMS: atom_id res chain seq x y z
N MET A 1 32.15 6.86 -5.28
CA MET A 1 31.44 6.92 -3.98
C MET A 1 30.23 7.80 -4.15
N ARG A 2 29.02 7.22 -4.12
CA ARG A 2 27.76 7.98 -4.20
C ARG A 2 27.11 7.90 -2.82
N LEU A 3 27.60 8.73 -1.90
CA LEU A 3 27.04 8.87 -0.56
C LEU A 3 25.64 9.53 -0.71
N PHE A 4 24.60 8.83 -0.26
CA PHE A 4 23.20 9.27 -0.21
C PHE A 4 22.50 9.38 -1.58
N LYS A 5 22.01 8.24 -2.07
CA LYS A 5 20.93 8.23 -3.05
C LYS A 5 19.65 8.59 -2.29
N LYS A 6 18.87 9.56 -2.77
CA LYS A 6 17.54 9.85 -2.19
C LYS A 6 16.62 8.68 -2.44
N ASP A 7 15.89 8.29 -1.42
CA ASP A 7 14.91 7.22 -1.49
C ASP A 7 13.61 7.75 -2.13
N PRO A 8 13.10 7.07 -3.18
CA PRO A 8 11.88 7.51 -3.82
C PRO A 8 10.67 7.44 -2.91
N TRP A 9 9.78 8.42 -2.99
CA TRP A 9 8.50 8.37 -2.34
C TRP A 9 7.59 7.35 -3.03
N GLN A 10 6.91 6.56 -2.22
CA GLN A 10 6.01 5.49 -2.65
C GLN A 10 4.72 5.51 -1.85
N ILE A 11 3.61 5.19 -2.50
CA ILE A 11 2.32 4.93 -1.83
C ILE A 11 2.00 3.45 -2.02
N ILE A 12 1.74 2.77 -0.90
CA ILE A 12 1.21 1.42 -0.87
C ILE A 12 -0.27 1.52 -0.56
N ALA A 13 -1.12 1.38 -1.58
CA ALA A 13 -2.56 1.26 -1.40
C ALA A 13 -2.89 -0.14 -0.87
N PHE A 14 -3.72 -0.22 0.17
CA PHE A 14 -4.23 -1.48 0.65
C PHE A 14 -5.51 -1.83 -0.09
N GLN A 15 -5.70 -3.12 -0.35
CA GLN A 15 -7.00 -3.61 -0.79
C GLN A 15 -8.00 -3.42 0.35
N THR A 16 -9.09 -2.75 0.02
CA THR A 16 -10.14 -2.34 0.96
C THR A 16 -11.49 -2.78 0.44
N TYR A 17 -12.55 -2.52 1.19
CA TYR A 17 -13.92 -2.81 0.80
C TYR A 17 -14.80 -1.59 1.06
N GLY A 18 -15.86 -1.44 0.27
CA GLY A 18 -16.82 -0.36 0.38
C GLY A 18 -18.23 -0.83 0.06
N THR A 19 -19.12 0.12 -0.21
CA THR A 19 -20.46 -0.16 -0.75
C THR A 19 -20.71 0.71 -1.96
N ASP A 20 -21.83 0.48 -2.66
CA ASP A 20 -22.25 1.33 -3.77
C ASP A 20 -22.32 2.83 -3.41
N THR A 21 -22.51 3.15 -2.12
CA THR A 21 -22.59 4.53 -1.63
C THR A 21 -21.48 4.93 -0.66
N HIS A 22 -20.46 4.09 -0.47
CA HIS A 22 -19.42 4.33 0.54
C HIS A 22 -18.05 4.00 -0.01
N LEU A 23 -17.24 5.05 -0.18
CA LEU A 23 -15.84 4.96 -0.55
C LEU A 23 -15.00 4.84 0.72
N TYR A 24 -14.35 3.70 0.87
CA TYR A 24 -13.37 3.49 1.94
C TYR A 24 -12.05 3.02 1.34
N ALA A 25 -11.10 3.95 1.22
CA ALA A 25 -9.76 3.68 0.71
C ALA A 25 -8.71 3.92 1.80
N ARG A 26 -7.74 3.03 1.90
CA ARG A 26 -6.67 3.12 2.91
C ARG A 26 -5.34 2.71 2.29
N GLY A 27 -4.26 3.28 2.80
CA GLY A 27 -2.92 2.87 2.46
C GLY A 27 -1.88 3.56 3.32
N ARG A 28 -0.63 3.51 2.85
CA ARG A 28 0.51 4.10 3.54
C ARG A 28 1.48 4.74 2.55
N ALA A 29 1.88 5.97 2.82
CA ALA A 29 2.95 6.68 2.14
C ALA A 29 4.27 6.49 2.89
N ILE A 30 5.32 6.12 2.17
CA ILE A 30 6.65 5.81 2.72
C ILE A 30 7.75 6.27 1.76
N GLU A 31 8.97 6.39 2.27
CA GLU A 31 10.17 6.46 1.43
C GLU A 31 10.67 5.01 1.16
N ASP A 32 10.86 4.69 -0.12
CA ASP A 32 11.34 3.40 -0.60
C ASP A 32 12.87 3.36 -0.54
N GLU A 33 13.41 2.82 0.55
CA GLU A 33 14.85 2.56 0.68
C GLU A 33 15.34 1.77 -0.54
N THR A 34 16.12 2.40 -1.42
CA THR A 34 16.58 1.75 -2.65
C THR A 34 17.57 0.63 -2.29
N ILE A 35 17.08 -0.59 -2.11
CA ILE A 35 17.93 -1.73 -1.71
C ILE A 35 18.61 -2.33 -2.95
N ASP A 36 19.93 -2.33 -2.93
CA ASP A 36 20.74 -3.05 -3.91
C ASP A 36 20.85 -4.54 -3.50
N LEU A 37 19.97 -5.36 -4.08
CA LEU A 37 19.92 -6.80 -3.88
C LEU A 37 21.09 -7.55 -4.55
N ALA A 38 21.92 -6.89 -5.37
CA ALA A 38 23.06 -7.52 -6.04
C ALA A 38 24.24 -7.78 -5.09
N GLN A 39 24.25 -7.18 -3.90
CA GLN A 39 25.35 -7.31 -2.94
C GLN A 39 25.27 -8.61 -2.14
N LYS A 40 26.13 -9.58 -2.52
CA LYS A 40 26.23 -10.89 -1.89
C LYS A 40 27.14 -10.86 -0.66
N GLY A 41 26.59 -10.49 0.51
CA GLY A 41 27.27 -10.57 1.81
C GLY A 41 26.29 -10.87 2.95
N PHE A 42 26.69 -11.67 3.95
CA PHE A 42 25.83 -12.00 5.10
C PHE A 42 25.51 -10.77 5.97
N LEU A 43 26.52 -9.93 6.24
CA LEU A 43 26.34 -8.67 6.98
C LEU A 43 25.47 -7.67 6.20
N ASN A 44 25.66 -7.56 4.89
CA ASN A 44 24.84 -6.70 4.04
C ASN A 44 23.38 -7.17 4.02
N ARG A 45 23.12 -8.48 4.09
CA ARG A 45 21.75 -9.02 4.21
C ARG A 45 21.10 -8.64 5.54
N ILE A 46 21.83 -8.62 6.65
CA ILE A 46 21.32 -8.17 7.96
C ILE A 46 21.05 -6.66 7.92
N VAL A 47 21.98 -5.86 7.40
CA VAL A 47 21.82 -4.40 7.28
C VAL A 47 20.66 -4.04 6.36
N ASN A 48 20.54 -4.70 5.20
CA ASN A 48 19.40 -4.51 4.29
C ASN A 48 18.08 -4.94 4.94
N SER A 49 18.09 -6.01 5.75
CA SER A 49 16.89 -6.44 6.48
C SER A 49 16.50 -5.42 7.56
N PHE A 50 17.46 -4.84 8.27
CA PHE A 50 17.23 -3.79 9.26
C PHE A 50 16.68 -2.51 8.61
N LYS A 51 17.27 -2.08 7.50
CA LYS A 51 16.78 -0.97 6.67
C LYS A 51 15.33 -1.15 6.20
N ARG A 52 14.91 -2.39 5.90
CA ARG A 52 13.50 -2.70 5.56
C ARG A 52 12.55 -2.51 6.73
N PHE A 53 13.02 -2.64 7.97
CA PHE A 53 12.19 -2.41 9.16
C PHE A 53 12.06 -0.92 9.48
N GLU A 54 13.05 -0.11 9.09
CA GLU A 54 13.12 1.33 9.36
C GLU A 54 12.55 2.16 8.20
N ALA A 55 11.56 1.62 7.45
CA ALA A 55 10.95 2.35 6.34
C ALA A 55 10.45 3.74 6.81
N ASP A 56 11.07 4.78 6.28
CA ASP A 56 10.81 6.16 6.70
C ASP A 56 9.38 6.58 6.31
N GLU A 57 8.65 7.05 7.32
CA GLU A 57 7.22 7.37 7.22
C GLU A 57 7.01 8.78 6.65
N LEU A 58 6.21 8.90 5.58
CA LEU A 58 5.87 10.21 5.00
C LEU A 58 4.67 10.83 5.71
N SER A 59 4.94 11.52 6.81
CA SER A 59 3.91 12.18 7.63
C SER A 59 3.34 13.45 7.00
N HIS A 60 2.08 13.75 7.33
CA HIS A 60 1.39 15.02 7.01
C HIS A 60 1.45 15.47 5.54
N THR A 61 1.49 14.51 4.63
CA THR A 61 1.59 14.75 3.20
C THR A 61 0.21 14.66 2.56
N ARG A 62 -0.12 15.61 1.68
CA ARG A 62 -1.40 15.64 0.97
C ARG A 62 -1.39 14.66 -0.19
N LEU A 63 -2.43 13.83 -0.22
CA LEU A 63 -2.67 12.85 -1.26
C LEU A 63 -3.97 13.18 -2.00
N ARG A 64 -4.04 12.76 -3.26
CA ARG A 64 -5.21 12.88 -4.11
C ARG A 64 -5.53 11.53 -4.73
N LEU A 65 -6.74 11.05 -4.50
CA LEU A 65 -7.30 9.85 -5.11
C LEU A 65 -8.19 10.26 -6.29
N THR A 66 -8.05 9.59 -7.42
CA THR A 66 -8.86 9.79 -8.62
C THR A 66 -9.53 8.47 -9.01
N LEU A 67 -10.86 8.49 -9.12
CA LEU A 67 -11.66 7.38 -9.63
C LEU A 67 -11.67 7.37 -11.18
N PRO A 68 -12.02 6.23 -11.82
CA PRO A 68 -12.05 6.10 -13.28
C PRO A 68 -13.01 7.06 -13.98
N ASP A 69 -14.06 7.52 -13.29
CA ASP A 69 -15.02 8.52 -13.78
C ASP A 69 -14.56 9.98 -13.57
N GLY A 70 -13.36 10.18 -13.03
CA GLY A 70 -12.76 11.49 -12.80
C GLY A 70 -13.16 12.15 -11.48
N ARG A 71 -13.91 11.47 -10.60
CA ARG A 71 -14.13 11.97 -9.22
C ARG A 71 -12.82 11.99 -8.45
N ILE A 72 -12.61 13.05 -7.68
CA ILE A 72 -11.37 13.33 -6.97
C ILE A 72 -11.64 13.49 -5.47
N PHE A 73 -10.79 12.88 -4.65
CA PHE A 73 -10.83 12.96 -3.20
C PHE A 73 -9.44 13.30 -2.67
N GLU A 74 -9.36 14.20 -1.69
CA GLU A 74 -8.08 14.58 -1.08
C GLU A 74 -8.02 14.11 0.37
N THR A 75 -6.84 13.68 0.80
CA THR A 75 -6.58 13.28 2.19
C THR A 75 -5.18 13.70 2.60
N THR A 76 -4.86 13.56 3.89
CA THR A 76 -3.53 13.83 4.42
C THR A 76 -3.06 12.65 5.25
N THR A 77 -1.80 12.27 5.12
CA THR A 77 -1.23 11.19 5.92
C THR A 77 -1.09 11.60 7.39
N ASP A 78 -1.26 10.62 8.28
CA ASP A 78 -1.02 10.79 9.70
C ASP A 78 0.48 10.86 10.03
N SER A 79 0.82 10.90 11.32
CA SER A 79 2.23 10.95 11.76
C SER A 79 3.04 9.72 11.35
N LYS A 80 2.39 8.63 10.93
CA LYS A 80 3.00 7.36 10.55
C LYS A 80 2.91 7.08 9.04
N GLY A 81 2.48 8.07 8.25
CA GLY A 81 2.32 7.95 6.82
C GLY A 81 1.05 7.20 6.39
N TYR A 82 0.15 6.81 7.29
CA TYR A 82 -1.12 6.19 6.89
C TYR A 82 -2.11 7.25 6.40
N TYR A 83 -2.90 6.90 5.40
CA TYR A 83 -4.04 7.72 4.97
C TYR A 83 -5.32 6.89 4.99
N ILE A 84 -6.44 7.59 5.18
CA ILE A 84 -7.79 7.05 5.05
C ILE A 84 -8.60 8.07 4.24
N ILE A 85 -9.39 7.58 3.30
CA ILE A 85 -10.49 8.29 2.64
C ILE A 85 -11.75 7.51 3.00
N ASP A 86 -12.68 8.17 3.66
CA ASP A 86 -13.93 7.61 4.16
C ASP A 86 -15.05 8.60 3.79
N GLU A 87 -15.67 8.38 2.64
CA GLU A 87 -16.57 9.34 2.01
C GLU A 87 -17.87 8.69 1.56
N GLN A 88 -18.99 9.36 1.78
CA GLN A 88 -20.29 8.97 1.24
C GLN A 88 -20.42 9.50 -0.18
N ILE A 89 -20.54 8.61 -1.14
CA ILE A 89 -20.65 8.93 -2.56
C ILE A 89 -21.80 8.13 -3.17
N GLU A 90 -22.13 8.33 -4.43
CA GLU A 90 -23.15 7.52 -5.10
C GLU A 90 -22.54 6.79 -6.30
N ASN A 91 -23.16 5.68 -6.70
CA ASN A 91 -22.85 4.99 -7.95
C ASN A 91 -21.38 4.54 -8.03
N LEU A 92 -20.87 3.94 -6.94
CA LEU A 92 -19.53 3.36 -6.92
C LEU A 92 -19.53 1.98 -7.60
N ALA A 93 -20.63 1.22 -7.48
CA ALA A 93 -20.74 -0.11 -8.07
C ALA A 93 -20.70 -0.08 -9.60
N SER A 94 -21.12 1.02 -10.26
CA SER A 94 -21.03 1.12 -11.72
C SER A 94 -19.60 1.24 -12.25
N LEU A 95 -18.63 1.55 -11.38
CA LEU A 95 -17.22 1.62 -11.71
C LEU A 95 -16.49 0.29 -11.46
N ALA A 96 -17.19 -0.69 -10.89
CA ALA A 96 -16.61 -1.97 -10.55
C ALA A 96 -16.48 -2.85 -11.79
N ASN A 97 -15.44 -3.68 -11.83
CA ASN A 97 -15.30 -4.75 -12.81
C ASN A 97 -16.25 -5.93 -12.52
N GLU A 98 -16.16 -7.00 -13.32
CA GLU A 98 -16.99 -8.20 -13.17
C GLU A 98 -16.83 -8.88 -11.79
N GLU A 99 -15.64 -8.74 -11.19
CA GLU A 99 -15.31 -9.26 -9.86
C GLU A 99 -15.73 -8.32 -8.70
N GLY A 100 -16.27 -7.13 -9.01
CA GLY A 100 -16.70 -6.14 -8.02
C GLY A 100 -15.59 -5.19 -7.54
N PHE A 101 -14.41 -5.19 -8.14
CA PHE A 101 -13.33 -4.26 -7.80
C PHE A 101 -13.46 -2.94 -8.55
N VAL A 102 -13.39 -1.84 -7.80
CA VAL A 102 -13.21 -0.49 -8.32
C VAL A 102 -11.73 -0.12 -8.18
N SER A 103 -11.05 0.02 -9.32
CA SER A 103 -9.67 0.52 -9.35
C SER A 103 -9.66 2.04 -9.22
N TYR A 104 -8.64 2.58 -8.56
CA TYR A 104 -8.38 4.03 -8.46
C TYR A 104 -6.89 4.31 -8.56
N GLU A 105 -6.54 5.56 -8.86
CA GLU A 105 -5.17 6.04 -8.77
C GLU A 105 -5.04 7.00 -7.59
N ILE A 106 -3.96 6.90 -6.83
CA ILE A 106 -3.59 7.87 -5.80
C ILE A 106 -2.24 8.50 -6.12
N GLU A 107 -2.13 9.81 -5.88
CA GLU A 107 -0.96 10.62 -6.16
C GLU A 107 -0.63 11.55 -4.99
N TYR A 108 0.62 11.98 -4.88
CA TYR A 108 1.00 13.12 -4.03
C TYR A 108 0.47 14.40 -4.67
N ALA A 109 -0.37 15.15 -3.97
CA ALA A 109 -1.08 16.31 -4.53
C ALA A 109 -0.15 17.52 -4.77
N ASN A 110 0.83 17.72 -3.89
CA ASN A 110 1.80 18.82 -3.95
C ASN A 110 3.16 18.38 -3.38
N PRO A 111 3.86 17.44 -4.03
CA PRO A 111 5.16 17.01 -3.56
C PRO A 111 6.20 18.14 -3.72
N PRO A 112 7.22 18.22 -2.85
CA PRO A 112 8.35 19.10 -3.04
C PRO A 112 9.05 18.85 -4.38
N SER A 113 9.53 19.89 -5.06
CA SER A 113 10.27 19.76 -6.33
C SER A 113 11.55 18.92 -6.22
N THR A 114 12.02 18.68 -5.00
CA THR A 114 13.21 17.90 -4.68
C THR A 114 12.91 16.44 -4.37
N ALA A 115 11.63 16.04 -4.31
CA ALA A 115 11.21 14.68 -4.06
C ALA A 115 11.42 13.81 -5.30
N LEU A 116 12.04 12.64 -5.12
CA LEU A 116 12.07 11.59 -6.12
C LEU A 116 10.82 10.76 -5.88
N ILE A 117 9.96 10.52 -6.88
CA ILE A 117 8.69 9.80 -6.69
C ILE A 117 8.64 8.64 -7.67
N ASN A 118 8.28 7.44 -7.18
CA ASN A 118 8.10 6.27 -8.03
C ASN A 118 6.86 6.38 -8.92
N PHE A 119 6.79 5.54 -9.95
CA PHE A 119 5.62 5.35 -10.84
C PHE A 119 5.04 6.65 -11.43
N ASN A 120 5.87 7.66 -11.67
CA ASN A 120 5.43 8.98 -12.17
C ASN A 120 4.32 9.60 -11.30
N ASN A 121 4.38 9.39 -9.99
CA ASN A 121 3.38 9.87 -9.02
C ASN A 121 1.97 9.26 -9.21
N ARG A 122 1.85 8.09 -9.85
CA ARG A 122 0.58 7.37 -10.00
C ARG A 122 0.68 6.00 -9.37
N PHE A 123 -0.04 5.82 -8.26
CA PHE A 123 -0.03 4.57 -7.51
C PHE A 123 -1.41 3.91 -7.62
N PRO A 124 -1.52 2.67 -8.12
CA PRO A 124 -2.79 2.00 -8.25
C PRO A 124 -3.30 1.50 -6.89
N GLY A 125 -4.60 1.53 -6.70
CA GLY A 125 -5.30 0.92 -5.57
C GLY A 125 -6.64 0.35 -5.98
N GLU A 126 -7.21 -0.52 -5.14
CA GLU A 126 -8.46 -1.22 -5.42
C GLU A 126 -9.36 -1.28 -4.19
N ILE A 127 -10.67 -1.19 -4.44
CA ILE A 127 -11.73 -1.31 -3.43
C ILE A 127 -12.72 -2.34 -3.92
N LEU A 128 -12.99 -3.34 -3.09
CA LEU A 128 -14.01 -4.34 -3.37
C LEU A 128 -15.40 -3.80 -3.00
N ILE A 129 -16.29 -3.76 -3.97
CA ILE A 129 -17.72 -3.49 -3.80
C ILE A 129 -18.45 -4.83 -3.93
N PRO A 130 -18.80 -5.49 -2.80
CA PRO A 130 -19.45 -6.78 -2.85
C PRO A 130 -20.83 -6.66 -3.51
N SER A 131 -21.19 -7.66 -4.33
CA SER A 131 -22.53 -7.75 -4.90
C SER A 131 -23.60 -7.89 -3.82
N LYS A 132 -24.77 -7.29 -4.06
CA LYS A 132 -25.95 -7.38 -3.18
C LYS A 132 -26.50 -8.81 -3.08
N GLU A 133 -26.11 -9.70 -3.99
CA GLU A 133 -26.53 -11.11 -3.99
C GLU A 133 -25.63 -12.01 -3.12
N ILE A 134 -24.50 -11.50 -2.63
CA ILE A 134 -23.57 -12.25 -1.78
C ILE A 134 -24.17 -12.41 -0.37
N ASN A 135 -24.29 -13.65 0.08
CA ASN A 135 -24.90 -13.99 1.38
C ASN A 135 -23.90 -14.49 2.43
N PHE A 136 -22.64 -14.74 2.05
CA PHE A 136 -21.61 -15.22 2.95
C PHE A 136 -20.22 -14.80 2.47
N GLY A 137 -19.27 -14.71 3.40
CA GLY A 137 -17.86 -14.48 3.12
C GLY A 137 -17.01 -15.53 3.81
N VAL A 138 -15.84 -15.84 3.23
CA VAL A 138 -14.86 -16.76 3.81
C VAL A 138 -13.60 -15.96 4.14
N ALA A 139 -13.22 -15.93 5.41
CA ALA A 139 -11.97 -15.35 5.85
C ALA A 139 -11.00 -16.49 6.21
N SER A 140 -9.78 -16.42 5.68
CA SER A 140 -8.68 -17.31 6.03
C SER A 140 -7.51 -16.46 6.47
N ASP A 141 -6.83 -16.88 7.53
CA ASP A 141 -5.52 -16.34 7.83
C ASP A 141 -4.53 -16.75 6.73
N ILE A 142 -3.48 -15.98 6.53
CA ILE A 142 -2.37 -16.32 5.62
C ILE A 142 -1.31 -17.07 6.42
N ASP A 143 -0.95 -16.50 7.57
CA ASP A 143 0.02 -17.09 8.48
C ASP A 143 -0.60 -18.34 9.11
N ASP A 144 0.17 -19.43 9.15
CA ASP A 144 -0.20 -20.73 9.72
C ASP A 144 -1.39 -21.48 9.05
N THR A 145 -2.10 -20.89 8.08
CA THR A 145 -3.14 -21.57 7.29
C THR A 145 -2.68 -21.92 5.87
N ILE A 146 -2.00 -21.00 5.18
CA ILE A 146 -1.45 -21.22 3.84
C ILE A 146 0.08 -21.38 3.91
N LEU A 147 0.72 -20.53 4.72
CA LEU A 147 2.16 -20.60 4.95
C LEU A 147 2.46 -21.68 6.00
N HIS A 148 3.09 -22.77 5.57
CA HIS A 148 3.60 -23.80 6.48
C HIS A 148 4.83 -23.26 7.21
N THR A 149 4.63 -22.50 8.29
CA THR A 149 5.74 -21.96 9.07
C THR A 149 6.31 -23.07 9.98
N GLY A 150 7.61 -23.35 9.87
CA GLY A 150 8.30 -24.39 10.66
C GLY A 150 8.51 -24.03 12.14
N VAL A 151 7.58 -23.30 12.78
CA VAL A 151 7.74 -22.65 14.09
C VAL A 151 7.48 -23.63 15.26
N THR A 152 7.74 -24.92 15.07
CA THR A 152 7.73 -25.92 16.16
C THR A 152 9.13 -26.33 16.65
N SER A 153 10.21 -25.72 16.15
CA SER A 153 11.57 -26.01 16.65
C SER A 153 11.97 -25.13 17.84
N ARG A 154 12.31 -25.74 18.97
CA ARG A 154 12.89 -25.08 20.16
C ARG A 154 14.30 -24.52 19.92
N LEU A 155 14.99 -24.91 18.84
CA LEU A 155 16.30 -24.38 18.43
C LEU A 155 16.23 -23.95 16.94
N LYS A 156 15.97 -22.65 16.73
CA LYS A 156 15.73 -21.99 15.43
C LYS A 156 16.99 -21.82 14.56
N TRP A 157 17.41 -22.81 13.77
CA TRP A 157 18.33 -22.58 12.63
C TRP A 157 18.08 -23.57 11.49
N LYS A 158 17.00 -23.33 10.73
CA LYS A 158 16.92 -23.66 9.30
C LYS A 158 15.68 -22.99 8.72
N LEU A 159 15.90 -21.93 7.94
CA LEU A 159 14.97 -21.55 6.89
C LEU A 159 15.34 -22.40 5.68
N LEU A 160 14.35 -23.06 5.06
CA LEU A 160 14.46 -23.52 3.67
C LEU A 160 14.27 -22.31 2.74
#